data_AF-A0A2S8B688-F1
#
_entry.id   AF-A0A2S8B688-F1
#
_cell.length_a   1.000
_cell.length_b   1.000
_cell.length_c   1.000
_cell.angle_alpha   90.00
_cell.angle_beta   90.00
_cell.angle_gamma   90.00
#
_symmetry.space_group_name_H-M   'P 1'
#
loop_
_entity.id
_entity.type
_entity.pdbx_description
1 polymer ?
#
loop_
_entity_poly.entity_id
_entity_poly.type
_entity_poly.pdbx_seq_one_letter_code
_entity_poly.pdbx_strand_id
1 'polypeptide(L)'
;MIAFLFLAALQAEAGSTAVTSPHAPQLLNPKTVLSNTDYPGPALQKSQTGIVSILLHVSPEGRVSSCDVTESSGFPLLDAATCRAHKARARFTPATDAAGAPIAGSYRTVATWGVGDDQPHARATFPLQVSQLPASYKQPVELELLFGATGHVTACNVKTTSGSGAADRAACDYLDQQLIVDPPKSGSDGVEPVAVRTITAVLTVDGADKASR
;
A
#
# COMPACT_ATOMS: atom_id res chain seq x y z
N MET A 1 35.59 41.10 52.89
CA MET A 1 34.41 40.20 52.85
C MET A 1 33.76 40.33 51.49
N ILE A 2 34.06 39.41 50.56
CA ILE A 2 33.41 39.36 49.23
C ILE A 2 32.64 38.05 49.20
N ALA A 3 31.32 38.14 49.28
CA ALA A 3 30.41 37.00 49.24
C ALA A 3 30.20 36.59 47.78
N PHE A 4 30.75 35.45 47.38
CA PHE A 4 30.47 34.83 46.08
C PHE A 4 29.15 34.04 46.17
N LEU A 5 28.08 34.63 45.63
CA LEU A 5 26.82 33.94 45.36
C LEU A 5 27.00 33.03 44.13
N PHE A 6 27.06 31.71 44.34
CA PHE A 6 26.96 30.73 43.27
C PHE A 6 25.48 30.56 42.86
N LEU A 7 25.09 31.11 41.71
CA LEU A 7 23.84 30.72 41.03
C LEU A 7 24.06 29.34 40.41
N ALA A 8 23.39 28.31 40.93
CA ALA A 8 23.31 27.01 40.26
C ALA A 8 22.34 27.12 39.07
N ALA A 9 22.87 27.03 37.84
CA ALA A 9 22.05 26.88 36.64
C ALA A 9 21.55 25.44 36.54
N LEU A 10 20.25 25.23 36.73
CA LEU A 10 19.59 23.95 36.46
C LEU A 10 19.51 23.76 34.94
N GLN A 11 20.43 22.99 34.36
CA GLN A 11 20.32 22.60 32.96
C GLN A 11 19.33 21.44 32.84
N ALA A 12 18.17 21.70 32.25
CA ALA A 12 17.27 20.65 31.80
C ALA A 12 17.85 20.04 30.52
N GLU A 13 18.44 18.85 30.62
CA GLU A 13 18.73 18.03 29.45
C GLU A 13 17.39 17.54 28.91
N ALA A 14 16.89 18.20 27.85
CA ALA A 14 15.83 17.64 27.03
C ALA A 14 16.40 16.39 26.33
N GLY A 15 16.30 15.25 27.00
CA GLY A 15 16.58 13.94 26.42
C GLY A 15 15.66 13.74 25.23
N SER A 16 16.19 13.95 24.02
CA SER A 16 15.48 13.68 22.78
C SER A 16 15.42 12.17 22.61
N THR A 17 14.39 11.54 23.19
CA THR A 17 14.07 10.14 22.87
C THR A 17 13.62 10.12 21.42
N ALA A 18 14.47 9.63 20.52
CA ALA A 18 14.05 9.29 19.17
C ALA A 18 12.89 8.30 19.28
N VAL A 19 11.69 8.76 18.95
CA VAL A 19 10.51 7.90 18.86
C VAL A 19 10.67 7.08 17.58
N THR A 20 11.25 5.88 17.69
CA THR A 20 11.26 4.92 16.60
C THR A 20 9.82 4.49 16.36
N SER A 21 9.23 4.91 15.24
CA SER A 21 7.86 4.54 14.89
C SER A 21 7.72 3.03 14.69
N PRO A 22 6.56 2.44 15.02
CA PRO A 22 6.30 1.03 14.74
C PRO A 22 6.54 0.69 13.27
N HIS A 23 7.25 -0.40 12.99
CA HIS A 23 7.39 -0.89 11.63
C HIS A 23 6.18 -1.76 11.26
N ALA A 24 5.60 -1.51 10.08
CA ALA A 24 4.51 -2.31 9.54
C ALA A 24 4.96 -3.73 9.17
N PRO A 25 4.05 -4.72 9.14
CA PRO A 25 4.40 -6.08 8.75
C PRO A 25 4.83 -6.13 7.28
N GLN A 26 5.79 -7.01 6.95
CA GLN A 26 6.34 -7.15 5.60
C GLN A 26 6.07 -8.54 5.04
N LEU A 27 5.41 -8.61 3.87
CA LEU A 27 5.10 -9.88 3.21
C LEU A 27 6.36 -10.50 2.61
N LEU A 28 6.70 -11.72 3.04
CA LEU A 28 7.92 -12.42 2.66
C LEU A 28 7.81 -13.19 1.35
N ASN A 29 6.60 -13.59 0.97
CA ASN A 29 6.38 -14.53 -0.13
C ASN A 29 5.30 -14.08 -1.15
N PRO A 30 5.34 -12.83 -1.65
CA PRO A 30 4.26 -12.25 -2.45
C PRO A 30 3.91 -13.05 -3.71
N LYS A 31 4.89 -13.72 -4.33
CA LYS A 31 4.70 -14.48 -5.58
C LYS A 31 3.97 -15.82 -5.43
N THR A 32 3.83 -16.33 -4.21
CA THR A 32 3.31 -17.69 -3.96
C THR A 32 2.01 -17.72 -3.17
N VAL A 33 1.52 -16.55 -2.74
CA VAL A 33 0.32 -16.47 -1.90
C VAL A 33 -0.95 -16.84 -2.66
N LEU A 34 -1.04 -16.41 -3.91
CA LEU A 34 -2.17 -16.66 -4.80
C LEU A 34 -1.63 -17.16 -6.15
N SER A 35 -2.34 -18.10 -6.76
CA SER A 35 -1.96 -18.73 -8.02
C SER A 35 -3.19 -19.11 -8.83
N ASN A 36 -3.00 -19.42 -10.11
CA ASN A 36 -4.11 -19.76 -11.01
C ASN A 36 -4.89 -21.01 -10.55
N THR A 37 -4.26 -21.92 -9.80
CA THR A 37 -4.93 -23.11 -9.25
C THR A 37 -5.92 -22.79 -8.14
N ASP A 38 -5.90 -21.57 -7.61
CA ASP A 38 -6.85 -21.12 -6.59
C ASP A 38 -8.18 -20.64 -7.17
N TYR A 39 -8.25 -20.48 -8.50
CA TYR A 39 -9.44 -20.01 -9.19
C TYR A 39 -10.58 -21.02 -8.99
N PRO A 40 -11.66 -20.65 -8.30
CA PRO A 40 -12.76 -21.57 -8.08
C PRO A 40 -13.35 -22.05 -9.42
N GLY A 41 -13.39 -23.36 -9.62
CA GLY A 41 -13.94 -23.97 -10.85
C GLY A 41 -15.32 -23.43 -11.24
N PRO A 42 -16.30 -23.32 -10.33
CA PRO A 42 -17.61 -22.75 -10.64
C PRO A 42 -17.59 -21.27 -11.05
N ALA A 43 -16.62 -20.49 -10.53
CA ALA A 43 -16.46 -19.08 -10.90
C ALA A 43 -15.82 -18.97 -12.29
N LEU A 44 -14.80 -19.80 -12.56
CA LEU A 44 -14.15 -19.88 -13.86
C LEU A 44 -15.12 -20.34 -14.96
N GLN A 45 -15.95 -21.35 -14.69
CA GLN A 45 -16.99 -21.83 -15.62
C GLN A 45 -18.04 -20.75 -15.97
N LYS A 46 -18.22 -19.76 -15.09
CA LYS A 46 -19.13 -18.64 -15.27
C LYS A 46 -18.42 -17.37 -15.74
N SER A 47 -17.14 -17.46 -16.11
CA SER A 47 -16.29 -16.33 -16.52
C SER A 47 -16.32 -15.17 -15.52
N GLN A 48 -16.40 -15.47 -14.22
CA GLN A 48 -16.44 -14.44 -13.17
C GLN A 48 -15.05 -13.87 -12.96
N THR A 49 -14.85 -12.59 -13.22
CA THR A 49 -13.58 -11.88 -13.03
C THR A 49 -13.74 -10.73 -12.06
N GLY A 50 -12.63 -10.21 -11.53
CA GLY A 50 -12.67 -8.98 -10.73
C GLY A 50 -11.48 -8.78 -9.82
N ILE A 51 -11.50 -7.64 -9.13
CA ILE A 51 -10.49 -7.21 -8.17
C ILE A 51 -11.01 -7.46 -6.77
N VAL A 52 -10.17 -7.99 -5.88
CA VAL A 52 -10.47 -8.16 -4.46
C VAL A 52 -9.41 -7.44 -3.65
N SER A 53 -9.78 -6.37 -2.96
CA SER A 53 -8.89 -5.74 -1.96
C SER A 53 -9.20 -6.30 -0.58
N ILE A 54 -8.14 -6.60 0.18
CA ILE A 54 -8.26 -7.22 1.50
C ILE A 54 -7.41 -6.50 2.55
N LEU A 55 -7.89 -6.53 3.79
CA LEU A 55 -7.14 -6.20 5.00
C LEU A 55 -6.81 -7.49 5.75
N LEU A 56 -5.53 -7.80 5.86
CA LEU A 56 -5.03 -8.92 6.64
C LEU A 56 -4.63 -8.45 8.03
N HIS A 57 -5.03 -9.19 9.06
CA HIS A 57 -4.50 -9.04 10.41
C HIS A 57 -3.40 -10.06 10.60
N VAL A 58 -2.22 -9.59 10.99
CA VAL A 58 -0.99 -10.36 11.10
C VAL A 58 -0.63 -10.44 12.58
N SER A 59 -0.44 -11.66 13.08
CA SER A 59 -0.04 -11.92 14.46
C SER A 59 1.45 -11.61 14.70
N PRO A 60 1.90 -11.49 15.96
CA PRO A 60 3.32 -11.33 16.29
C PRO A 60 4.23 -12.45 15.74
N GLU A 61 3.67 -13.62 15.41
CA GLU A 61 4.39 -14.74 14.79
C GLU A 61 4.50 -14.61 13.26
N GLY A 62 4.01 -13.52 12.67
CA GLY A 62 4.06 -13.29 11.22
C GLY A 62 3.05 -14.14 10.43
N ARG A 63 1.94 -14.53 11.06
CA ARG A 63 0.87 -15.34 10.45
C ARG A 63 -0.41 -14.52 10.34
N VAL A 64 -1.19 -14.77 9.30
CA VAL A 64 -2.50 -14.12 9.14
C VAL A 64 -3.50 -14.73 10.11
N SER A 65 -4.03 -13.94 11.04
CA SER A 65 -5.06 -14.33 12.01
C SER A 65 -6.47 -14.16 11.44
N SER A 66 -6.70 -13.10 10.66
CA SER A 66 -7.97 -12.85 9.96
C SER A 66 -7.76 -12.11 8.63
N CYS A 67 -8.79 -12.16 7.77
CA CYS A 67 -8.80 -11.54 6.46
C CYS A 67 -10.19 -10.94 6.23
N ASP A 68 -10.22 -9.64 6.00
CA ASP A 68 -11.42 -8.88 5.70
C ASP A 68 -11.38 -8.41 4.25
N VAL A 69 -12.50 -8.51 3.54
CA VAL A 69 -12.64 -8.08 2.15
C VAL A 69 -13.11 -6.63 2.13
N THR A 70 -12.19 -5.70 1.86
CA THR A 70 -12.48 -4.25 1.84
C THR A 70 -12.97 -3.76 0.48
N GLU A 71 -12.72 -4.52 -0.59
CA GLU A 71 -13.34 -4.34 -1.90
C GLU A 71 -13.66 -5.72 -2.45
N SER A 72 -14.95 -6.03 -2.59
CA SER A 72 -15.43 -7.27 -3.18
C SER A 72 -15.31 -7.23 -4.71
N SER A 73 -15.02 -8.36 -5.32
CA SER A 73 -15.10 -8.50 -6.77
C SER A 73 -16.55 -8.54 -7.31
N GLY A 74 -17.54 -8.49 -6.43
CA GLY A 74 -18.95 -8.79 -6.74
C GLY A 74 -19.26 -10.29 -6.80
N PHE A 75 -18.26 -11.17 -6.59
CA PHE A 75 -18.41 -12.62 -6.66
C PHE A 75 -17.88 -13.29 -5.39
N PRO A 76 -18.76 -13.75 -4.47
CA PRO A 76 -18.35 -14.29 -3.16
C PRO A 76 -17.35 -15.45 -3.22
N LEU A 77 -17.37 -16.24 -4.30
CA LEU A 77 -16.40 -17.33 -4.49
C LEU A 77 -14.96 -16.82 -4.67
N LEU A 78 -14.78 -15.72 -5.40
CA LEU A 78 -13.47 -15.10 -5.62
C LEU A 78 -12.97 -14.43 -4.34
N ASP A 79 -13.85 -13.69 -3.66
CA ASP A 79 -13.57 -13.07 -2.36
C ASP A 79 -13.10 -14.13 -1.33
N ALA A 80 -13.86 -15.22 -1.19
CA ALA A 80 -13.52 -16.31 -0.28
C ALA A 80 -12.22 -17.03 -0.68
N ALA A 81 -11.96 -17.21 -1.98
CA ALA A 81 -10.73 -17.81 -2.47
C ALA A 81 -9.51 -16.93 -2.15
N THR A 82 -9.63 -15.61 -2.35
CA THR A 82 -8.60 -14.64 -1.98
C THR A 82 -8.24 -14.78 -0.50
N CYS A 83 -9.23 -14.69 0.40
CA CYS A 83 -8.95 -14.79 1.83
C CYS A 83 -8.42 -16.16 2.26
N ARG A 84 -8.93 -17.26 1.69
CA ARG A 84 -8.45 -18.61 1.98
C ARG A 84 -6.96 -18.77 1.63
N ALA A 85 -6.58 -18.32 0.43
CA ALA A 85 -5.20 -18.39 -0.05
C ALA A 85 -4.25 -17.58 0.83
N HIS A 86 -4.62 -16.34 1.17
CA HIS A 86 -3.80 -15.46 2.01
C HIS A 86 -3.66 -16.01 3.44
N LYS A 87 -4.74 -16.47 4.07
CA LYS A 87 -4.68 -17.08 5.41
C LYS A 87 -3.78 -18.31 5.45
N ALA A 88 -3.87 -19.17 4.43
CA ALA A 88 -3.07 -20.40 4.38
C ALA A 88 -1.58 -20.14 4.13
N ARG A 89 -1.26 -19.26 3.16
CA ARG A 89 0.09 -19.19 2.58
C ARG A 89 0.86 -17.90 2.84
N ALA A 90 0.23 -16.77 3.14
CA ALA A 90 0.97 -15.54 3.39
C ALA A 90 1.85 -15.69 4.64
N ARG A 91 3.10 -15.23 4.56
CA ARG A 91 4.08 -15.24 5.64
C ARG A 91 4.71 -13.87 5.76
N PHE A 92 4.87 -13.39 6.98
CA PHE A 92 5.30 -12.03 7.26
C PHE A 92 6.51 -12.01 8.19
N THR A 93 7.37 -10.99 8.00
CA THR A 93 8.03 -10.38 9.15
C THR A 93 6.94 -9.59 9.90
N PRO A 94 6.71 -9.86 11.19
CA PRO A 94 5.65 -9.18 11.94
C PRO A 94 5.90 -7.68 12.05
N ALA A 95 4.87 -6.95 12.45
CA ALA A 95 5.06 -5.56 12.87
C ALA A 95 5.94 -5.52 14.13
N THR A 96 6.64 -4.40 14.36
CA THR A 96 7.42 -4.20 15.58
C THR A 96 7.06 -2.89 16.24
N ASP A 97 7.10 -2.85 17.57
CA ASP A 97 6.96 -1.61 18.34
C ASP A 97 8.26 -0.77 18.33
N ALA A 98 8.27 0.35 19.06
CA ALA A 98 9.42 1.24 19.16
C ALA A 98 10.68 0.57 19.79
N ALA A 99 10.49 -0.48 20.58
CA ALA A 99 11.56 -1.25 21.19
C ALA A 99 12.02 -2.42 20.30
N GLY A 100 11.41 -2.62 19.14
CA GLY A 100 11.69 -3.72 18.22
C GLY A 100 11.00 -5.03 18.60
N ALA A 101 10.10 -5.04 19.60
CA ALA A 101 9.36 -6.23 19.97
C ALA A 101 8.28 -6.55 18.92
N PRO A 102 8.09 -7.81 18.51
CA PRO A 102 7.08 -8.17 17.54
C PRO A 102 5.67 -7.97 18.13
N ILE A 103 4.81 -7.32 17.35
CA ILE A 103 3.42 -7.02 17.71
C ILE A 103 2.48 -7.44 16.58
N ALA A 104 1.19 -7.50 16.89
CA ALA A 104 0.17 -7.65 15.86
C ALA A 104 0.16 -6.41 14.95
N GLY A 105 -0.16 -6.60 13.69
CA GLY A 105 -0.24 -5.52 12.71
C GLY A 105 -1.25 -5.82 11.62
N SER A 106 -1.45 -4.86 10.73
CA SER A 106 -2.35 -5.01 9.59
C SER A 106 -1.61 -4.80 8.28
N TYR A 107 -2.04 -5.52 7.24
CA TYR A 107 -1.45 -5.47 5.91
C TYR A 107 -2.53 -5.43 4.84
N ARG A 108 -2.50 -4.41 3.99
CA ARG A 108 -3.42 -4.29 2.86
C ARG A 108 -2.78 -4.87 1.60
N THR A 109 -3.58 -5.56 0.80
CA THR A 109 -3.15 -6.06 -0.50
C THR A 109 -4.34 -6.24 -1.42
N VAL A 110 -4.06 -6.48 -2.69
CA VAL A 110 -5.04 -6.69 -3.75
C VAL A 110 -4.76 -7.99 -4.50
N ALA A 111 -5.83 -8.69 -4.85
CA ALA A 111 -5.83 -9.85 -5.73
C ALA A 111 -6.65 -9.55 -6.98
N THR A 112 -6.24 -10.11 -8.11
CA THR A 112 -6.98 -10.00 -9.38
C THR A 112 -7.30 -11.38 -9.90
N TRP A 113 -8.55 -11.55 -10.34
CA TRP A 113 -9.07 -12.79 -10.91
C TRP A 113 -9.51 -12.53 -12.34
N GLY A 114 -8.92 -13.27 -13.28
CA GLY A 114 -9.29 -13.22 -14.68
C GLY A 114 -8.42 -14.19 -15.49
N VAL A 115 -8.63 -14.20 -16.80
CA VAL A 115 -7.85 -15.01 -17.73
C VAL A 115 -7.70 -14.22 -19.03
N GLY A 116 -6.49 -14.16 -19.58
CA GLY A 116 -6.24 -13.48 -20.85
C GLY A 116 -6.63 -12.00 -20.81
N ASP A 117 -7.41 -11.58 -21.80
CA ASP A 117 -7.85 -10.18 -21.97
C ASP A 117 -8.85 -9.72 -20.90
N ASP A 118 -9.53 -10.66 -20.22
CA ASP A 118 -10.47 -10.35 -19.14
C ASP A 118 -9.77 -10.16 -17.78
N GLN A 119 -8.43 -10.18 -17.73
CA GLN A 119 -7.68 -9.95 -16.50
C GLN A 119 -7.83 -8.50 -16.04
N PRO A 120 -8.44 -8.23 -14.87
CA PRO A 120 -8.54 -6.88 -14.38
C PRO A 120 -7.18 -6.39 -13.86
N HIS A 121 -6.91 -5.11 -14.08
CA HIS A 121 -5.66 -4.48 -13.67
C HIS A 121 -5.87 -3.65 -12.40
N ALA A 122 -5.38 -4.15 -11.27
CA ALA A 122 -5.21 -3.36 -10.05
C ALA A 122 -3.89 -2.56 -10.03
N ARG A 123 -3.12 -2.67 -11.12
CA ARG A 123 -1.84 -1.99 -11.33
C ARG A 123 -1.92 -1.13 -12.57
N ALA A 124 -1.37 0.08 -12.53
CA ALA A 124 -1.34 0.95 -13.68
C ALA A 124 -0.08 1.84 -13.67
N THR A 125 0.39 2.20 -14.86
CA THR A 125 1.49 3.15 -15.05
C THR A 125 0.92 4.49 -15.47
N PHE A 126 1.28 5.55 -14.76
CA PHE A 126 0.80 6.91 -15.01
C PHE A 126 1.96 7.84 -15.38
N PRO A 127 1.99 8.36 -16.62
CA PRO A 127 2.95 9.40 -16.98
C PRO A 127 2.54 10.73 -16.34
N LEU A 128 3.45 11.36 -15.60
CA LEU A 128 3.27 12.65 -14.96
C LEU A 128 4.18 13.68 -15.62
N GLN A 129 3.56 14.66 -16.29
CA GLN A 129 4.33 15.75 -16.90
C GLN A 129 4.77 16.74 -15.82
N VAL A 130 6.06 17.04 -15.82
CA VAL A 130 6.68 18.05 -14.96
C VAL A 130 7.51 19.01 -15.79
N SER A 131 7.64 20.26 -15.35
CA SER A 131 8.46 21.25 -16.04
C SER A 131 9.96 20.90 -16.01
N GLN A 132 10.42 20.24 -14.94
CA GLN A 132 11.79 19.77 -14.81
C GLN A 132 11.85 18.58 -13.86
N LEU A 133 12.68 17.58 -14.18
CA LEU A 133 12.98 16.48 -13.27
C LEU A 133 13.95 16.92 -12.16
N PRO A 134 13.70 16.56 -10.89
CA PRO A 134 14.70 16.72 -9.83
C PRO A 134 15.96 15.92 -10.16
N ALA A 135 17.15 16.47 -9.88
CA ALA A 135 18.43 15.78 -10.11
C ALA A 135 18.56 14.46 -9.33
N SER A 136 17.79 14.30 -8.25
CA SER A 136 17.73 13.08 -7.44
C SER A 136 16.72 12.04 -7.94
N TYR A 137 15.96 12.32 -9.00
CA TYR A 137 15.05 11.36 -9.61
C TYR A 137 15.83 10.28 -10.35
N LYS A 138 15.72 9.04 -9.89
CA LYS A 138 16.49 7.88 -10.40
C LYS A 138 15.62 6.85 -11.10
N GLN A 139 14.34 6.77 -10.74
CA GLN A 139 13.42 5.75 -11.23
C GLN A 139 11.97 6.19 -11.02
N PRO A 140 10.99 5.58 -11.72
CA PRO A 140 9.58 5.76 -11.41
C PRO A 140 9.25 5.44 -9.96
N VAL A 141 8.31 6.18 -9.38
CA VAL A 141 7.83 5.92 -8.02
C VAL A 141 6.73 4.85 -8.07
N GLU A 142 6.83 3.82 -7.22
CA GLU A 142 5.75 2.86 -7.02
C GLU A 142 4.94 3.26 -5.78
N LEU A 143 3.66 3.51 -5.98
CA LEU A 143 2.72 4.00 -5.00
C LEU A 143 1.63 2.95 -4.76
N GLU A 144 1.21 2.79 -3.52
CA GLU A 144 -0.05 2.15 -3.18
C GLU A 144 -1.06 3.23 -2.82
N LEU A 145 -2.14 3.29 -3.59
CA LEU A 145 -3.25 4.18 -3.33
C LEU A 145 -4.38 3.42 -2.64
N LEU A 146 -4.91 4.01 -1.58
CA LEU A 146 -6.15 3.57 -0.94
C LEU A 146 -7.28 4.48 -1.38
N PHE A 147 -8.38 3.91 -1.82
CA PHE A 147 -9.60 4.65 -2.16
C PHE A 147 -10.70 4.32 -1.16
N GLY A 148 -11.28 5.34 -0.54
CA GLY A 148 -12.31 5.19 0.48
C GLY A 148 -13.70 4.89 -0.10
N ALA A 149 -14.71 4.90 0.77
CA ALA A 149 -16.11 4.61 0.43
C ALA A 149 -16.72 5.49 -0.67
N THR A 150 -16.14 6.65 -0.95
CA THR A 150 -16.58 7.57 -2.01
C THR A 150 -15.86 7.35 -3.34
N GLY A 151 -14.88 6.45 -3.39
CA GLY A 151 -14.05 6.21 -4.57
C GLY A 151 -12.88 7.18 -4.72
N HIS A 152 -12.76 8.20 -3.86
CA HIS A 152 -11.62 9.11 -3.83
C HIS A 152 -10.43 8.51 -3.09
N VAL A 153 -9.21 8.92 -3.46
CA VAL A 153 -7.99 8.59 -2.74
C VAL A 153 -8.09 9.11 -1.29
N THR A 154 -7.71 8.27 -0.33
CA THR A 154 -7.66 8.59 1.09
C THR A 154 -6.27 8.39 1.68
N ALA A 155 -5.40 7.65 0.99
CA ALA A 155 -3.99 7.53 1.33
C ALA A 155 -3.15 7.24 0.09
N CYS A 156 -1.93 7.79 0.08
CA CYS A 156 -0.89 7.50 -0.90
C CYS A 156 0.37 7.04 -0.17
N ASN A 157 0.71 5.75 -0.30
CA ASN A 157 1.85 5.15 0.37
C ASN A 157 2.97 4.88 -0.64
N VAL A 158 4.15 5.47 -0.46
CA VAL A 158 5.32 5.18 -1.30
C VAL A 158 5.84 3.78 -0.96
N LYS A 159 5.78 2.86 -1.92
CA LYS A 159 6.35 1.50 -1.81
C LYS A 159 7.79 1.46 -2.31
N THR A 160 8.05 2.15 -3.42
CA THR A 160 9.39 2.33 -3.97
C THR A 160 9.59 3.80 -4.31
N THR A 161 10.54 4.45 -3.64
CA THR A 161 10.86 5.87 -3.88
C THR A 161 11.52 6.08 -5.24
N SER A 162 11.26 7.22 -5.87
CA SER A 162 12.01 7.68 -7.03
C SER A 162 13.46 8.07 -6.71
N GLY A 163 13.83 8.17 -5.43
CA GLY A 163 15.06 8.79 -4.95
C GLY A 163 14.92 10.29 -4.66
N SER A 164 13.77 10.89 -5.01
CA SER A 164 13.44 12.28 -4.74
C SER A 164 12.14 12.39 -3.96
N GLY A 165 12.22 12.77 -2.68
CA GLY A 165 11.01 12.98 -1.87
C GLY A 165 10.10 14.10 -2.41
N ALA A 166 10.65 15.04 -3.18
CA ALA A 166 9.84 16.05 -3.85
C ALA A 166 9.04 15.47 -5.03
N ALA A 167 9.65 14.58 -5.83
CA ALA A 167 8.96 13.88 -6.90
C ALA A 167 7.90 12.92 -6.37
N ASP A 168 8.22 12.17 -5.30
CA ASP A 168 7.30 11.22 -4.68
C ASP A 168 6.03 11.95 -4.14
N ARG A 169 6.21 13.08 -3.46
CA ARG A 169 5.09 13.90 -2.98
C ARG A 169 4.27 14.48 -4.13
N ALA A 170 4.92 15.06 -5.14
CA ALA A 170 4.21 15.61 -6.30
C ALA A 170 3.39 14.54 -7.03
N ALA A 171 3.88 13.30 -7.10
CA ALA A 171 3.12 12.19 -7.66
C ALA A 171 1.88 11.85 -6.83
N CYS A 172 2.01 11.77 -5.49
CA CYS A 172 0.86 11.57 -4.61
C CYS A 172 -0.16 12.71 -4.74
N ASP A 173 0.27 13.97 -4.65
CA ASP A 173 -0.61 15.15 -4.71
C ASP A 173 -1.39 15.20 -6.03
N TYR A 174 -0.72 14.88 -7.15
CA TYR A 174 -1.37 14.82 -8.45
C TYR A 174 -2.42 13.70 -8.52
N LEU A 175 -2.05 12.48 -8.12
CA LEU A 175 -2.93 11.33 -8.22
C LEU A 175 -4.13 11.43 -7.28
N ASP A 176 -3.96 12.03 -6.10
CA ASP A 176 -5.03 12.32 -5.15
C ASP A 176 -6.12 13.22 -5.77
N GLN A 177 -5.71 14.21 -6.57
CA GLN A 177 -6.62 15.14 -7.23
C GLN A 177 -7.27 14.59 -8.50
N GLN A 178 -6.59 13.68 -9.22
CA GLN A 178 -7.00 13.24 -10.55
C GLN A 178 -7.67 11.87 -10.56
N LEU A 179 -7.35 10.99 -9.61
CA LEU A 179 -7.88 9.63 -9.60
C LEU A 179 -9.12 9.50 -8.73
N ILE A 180 -10.14 8.93 -9.34
CA ILE A 180 -11.34 8.41 -8.68
C ILE A 180 -11.63 7.04 -9.27
N VAL A 181 -12.09 6.12 -8.44
CA VAL A 181 -12.60 4.81 -8.85
C VAL A 181 -14.09 4.73 -8.56
N ASP A 182 -14.76 3.75 -9.15
CA ASP A 182 -16.10 3.40 -8.70
C ASP A 182 -16.07 3.09 -7.18
N PRO A 183 -16.99 3.67 -6.38
CA PRO A 183 -17.03 3.46 -4.95
C PRO A 183 -16.93 1.97 -4.57
N PRO A 184 -15.87 1.56 -3.84
CA PRO A 184 -15.70 0.17 -3.46
C PRO A 184 -16.83 -0.30 -2.56
N LYS A 185 -17.16 -1.58 -2.67
CA LYS A 185 -18.11 -2.25 -1.78
C LYS A 185 -17.37 -3.28 -0.95
N SER A 186 -17.51 -3.21 0.36
CA SER A 186 -16.95 -4.21 1.27
C SER A 186 -17.65 -5.56 1.06
N GLY A 187 -16.88 -6.64 1.12
CA GLY A 187 -17.39 -8.02 1.14
C GLY A 187 -17.44 -8.61 2.55
N SER A 188 -17.11 -7.83 3.59
CA SER A 188 -17.11 -8.26 4.98
C SER A 188 -17.99 -7.36 5.85
N ASP A 189 -18.79 -7.98 6.71
CA ASP A 189 -19.76 -7.29 7.56
C ASP A 189 -19.07 -6.33 8.53
N GLY A 190 -19.56 -5.09 8.60
CA GLY A 190 -19.02 -4.06 9.49
C GLY A 190 -17.63 -3.53 9.12
N VAL A 191 -17.07 -3.95 7.97
CA VAL A 191 -15.77 -3.49 7.49
C VAL A 191 -15.96 -2.34 6.51
N GLU A 192 -15.28 -1.22 6.74
CA GLU A 192 -15.30 -0.06 5.86
C GLU A 192 -14.73 -0.41 4.47
N PRO A 193 -15.39 0.00 3.38
CA PRO A 193 -14.90 -0.27 2.04
C PRO A 193 -13.64 0.55 1.73
N VAL A 194 -12.61 -0.17 1.25
CA VAL A 194 -11.34 0.40 0.80
C VAL A 194 -10.83 -0.39 -0.41
N ALA A 195 -10.65 0.29 -1.54
CA ALA A 195 -9.96 -0.27 -2.69
C ALA A 195 -8.45 -0.02 -2.58
N VAL A 196 -7.65 -0.96 -3.06
CA VAL A 196 -6.19 -0.85 -3.13
C VAL A 196 -5.76 -0.92 -4.59
N ARG A 197 -4.96 0.04 -5.04
CA ARG A 197 -4.31 0.01 -6.37
C ARG A 197 -2.82 0.28 -6.24
N THR A 198 -2.03 -0.30 -7.13
CA THR A 198 -0.60 0.01 -7.23
C THR A 198 -0.34 0.85 -8.47
N ILE A 199 0.16 2.06 -8.29
CA ILE A 199 0.44 3.00 -9.37
C ILE A 199 1.94 3.17 -9.53
N THR A 200 2.45 2.97 -10.74
CA THR A 200 3.81 3.37 -11.11
C THR A 200 3.76 4.73 -11.76
N ALA A 201 4.16 5.78 -11.05
CA ALA A 201 4.18 7.13 -11.59
C ALA A 201 5.53 7.42 -12.25
N VAL A 202 5.49 7.72 -13.55
CA VAL A 202 6.67 8.01 -14.37
C VAL A 202 6.71 9.50 -14.63
N LEU A 203 7.63 10.22 -13.98
CA LEU A 203 7.77 11.64 -14.24
C LEU A 203 8.53 11.84 -15.56
N THR A 204 7.98 12.69 -16.43
CA THR A 204 8.55 13.05 -17.73
C THR A 204 8.56 14.57 -17.91
N VAL A 205 9.54 15.08 -18.65
CA VAL A 205 9.61 16.51 -19.02
C VAL A 205 9.03 16.71 -20.40
N ASP A 206 8.24 17.77 -20.58
CA ASP A 206 7.74 18.17 -21.89
C ASP A 206 8.88 18.28 -22.92
N GLY A 207 8.72 17.61 -24.07
CA GLY A 207 9.65 17.71 -25.20
C GLY A 207 10.76 16.66 -25.27
N ALA A 208 10.87 15.72 -24.31
CA ALA A 208 11.84 14.62 -24.40
C ALA A 208 11.61 13.70 -25.63
N ASP A 209 10.38 13.67 -26.15
CA ASP A 209 9.99 12.87 -27.33
C ASP A 209 10.28 13.59 -28.68
N LYS A 210 10.76 14.84 -28.65
CA LYS A 210 11.15 15.59 -29.86
C LYS A 210 12.64 15.51 -30.19
N ALA A 211 13.46 14.89 -29.34
CA ALA A 211 14.91 14.81 -29.54
C ALA A 211 15.37 13.52 -30.26
N SER A 212 14.45 12.64 -30.68
CA SER A 212 14.77 11.37 -31.34
C SER A 212 14.15 11.19 -32.73
N ARG A 213 13.88 12.29 -33.46
CA ARG A 213 13.57 12.25 -34.90
C ARG A 213 14.55 13.08 -35.71
#